data_AF-A0A800A0H2-F1
#
_entry.id   AF-A0A800A0H2-F1
#
_cell.length_a   1.000
_cell.length_b   1.000
_cell.length_c   1.000
_cell.angle_alpha   90.00
_cell.angle_beta   90.00
_cell.angle_gamma   90.00
#
_symmetry.space_group_name_H-M   'P 1'
#
loop_
_entity.id
_entity.type
_entity.pdbx_description
1 polymer ?
#
loop_
_entity_poly.entity_id
_entity_poly.type
_entity_poly.pdbx_seq_one_letter_code
_entity_poly.pdbx_strand_id
1 'polypeptide(L)'
;MGKYDRTLNLPKTDFPMRANLPKREPEILKFWDEIDIYRKVREKRRGAPKFVLHDGPPYSNGDIHLGQALNKILKDFVVKYKSLRGFDAPFVPGWDTHGLPNELATLKAL
;
A
#
# COMPACT_ATOMS: atom_id res chain seq x y z
N MET A 1 32.74 31.12 1.10
CA MET A 1 31.44 31.71 0.72
C MET A 1 31.76 32.98 -0.06
N GLY A 2 31.35 33.05 -1.33
CA GLY A 2 31.68 34.12 -2.26
C GLY A 2 30.88 35.40 -2.02
N LYS A 3 31.38 36.52 -2.57
CA LYS A 3 30.85 37.89 -2.39
C LYS A 3 29.37 38.06 -2.79
N TYR A 4 28.82 37.19 -3.62
CA TYR A 4 27.45 37.27 -4.16
C TYR A 4 26.53 36.11 -3.75
N ASP A 5 27.00 35.16 -2.93
CA ASP A 5 26.22 33.96 -2.57
C ASP A 5 24.88 34.33 -1.88
N ARG A 6 24.84 35.47 -1.19
CA ARG A 6 23.65 35.97 -0.48
C ARG A 6 22.68 36.76 -1.36
N THR A 7 23.08 37.16 -2.57
CA THR A 7 22.23 37.92 -3.51
C THR A 7 21.46 37.01 -4.47
N LEU A 8 21.72 35.70 -4.45
CA LEU A 8 21.10 34.72 -5.32
C LEU A 8 19.84 34.13 -4.68
N ASN A 9 18.72 34.14 -5.41
CA ASN A 9 17.48 33.50 -4.99
C ASN A 9 17.47 32.01 -5.37
N LEU A 10 18.25 31.20 -4.64
CA LEU A 10 18.34 29.77 -4.88
C LEU A 10 17.17 29.01 -4.23
N PRO A 11 16.69 27.91 -4.84
CA PRO A 11 15.72 27.02 -4.22
C PRO A 11 16.24 26.48 -2.89
N LYS A 12 15.40 26.56 -1.85
CA LYS A 12 15.68 25.99 -0.54
C LYS A 12 14.60 24.97 -0.23
N THR A 13 15.02 23.76 0.14
CA THR A 13 14.10 22.70 0.54
C THR A 13 14.78 21.80 1.55
N ASP A 14 14.01 21.36 2.54
CA ASP A 14 14.41 20.31 3.47
C ASP A 14 14.20 18.92 2.85
N PHE A 15 13.63 18.84 1.64
CA PHE A 15 13.42 17.59 0.93
C PHE A 15 14.77 16.98 0.52
N PRO A 16 15.13 15.80 1.02
CA PRO A 16 16.43 15.21 0.75
C PRO A 16 16.52 14.78 -0.72
N MET A 17 17.68 15.03 -1.34
CA MET A 17 17.95 14.62 -2.71
C MET A 17 17.97 13.09 -2.88
N ARG A 18 18.37 12.34 -1.84
CA ARG A 18 18.34 10.88 -1.82
C ARG A 18 17.08 10.37 -1.12
N ALA A 19 16.37 9.44 -1.75
CA ALA A 19 15.10 8.94 -1.23
C ALA A 19 15.26 8.13 0.07
N ASN A 20 16.27 7.26 0.17
CA ASN A 20 16.48 6.40 1.36
C ASN A 20 15.22 5.61 1.77
N LEU A 21 14.56 5.02 0.77
CA LEU A 21 13.25 4.37 0.90
C LEU A 21 13.19 3.27 1.98
N PRO A 22 14.18 2.38 2.15
CA PRO A 22 14.11 1.34 3.17
C PRO A 22 13.94 1.86 4.61
N LYS A 23 14.30 3.12 4.87
CA LYS A 23 14.06 3.78 6.17
C LYS A 23 12.79 4.63 6.18
N ARG A 24 12.51 5.37 5.10
CA ARG A 24 11.35 6.29 5.02
C ARG A 24 10.01 5.58 4.82
N GLU A 25 9.98 4.48 4.07
CA GLU A 25 8.73 3.76 3.80
C GLU A 25 8.08 3.22 5.09
N PRO A 26 8.83 2.58 6.03
CA PRO A 26 8.28 2.23 7.33
C PRO A 26 7.69 3.40 8.12
N GLU A 27 8.31 4.58 8.08
CA GLU A 27 7.82 5.79 8.76
C GLU A 27 6.49 6.27 8.13
N ILE A 28 6.38 6.22 6.80
CA ILE A 28 5.17 6.58 6.06
C ILE A 28 4.04 5.60 6.39
N LEU A 29 4.32 4.29 6.40
CA LEU A 29 3.35 3.26 6.73
C LEU A 29 2.85 3.41 8.18
N LYS A 30 3.76 3.68 9.12
CA LYS A 30 3.40 3.96 10.51
C LYS A 30 2.48 5.17 10.63
N PHE A 31 2.83 6.27 9.96
CA PHE A 31 1.97 7.46 9.92
C PHE A 31 0.59 7.15 9.33
N TRP A 32 0.51 6.37 8.26
CA TRP A 32 -0.77 5.97 7.64
C TRP A 32 -1.65 5.13 8.57
N ASP A 33 -1.04 4.25 9.36
CA ASP A 33 -1.72 3.44 10.37
C ASP A 33 -2.23 4.31 11.53
N GLU A 34 -1.37 5.18 12.08
CA GLU A 34 -1.72 6.11 13.17
C GLU A 34 -2.91 7.00 12.84
N ILE A 35 -3.02 7.46 11.58
CA ILE A 35 -4.12 8.32 11.15
C ILE A 35 -5.35 7.56 10.64
N ASP A 36 -5.30 6.23 10.59
CA ASP A 36 -6.29 5.35 9.96
C ASP A 36 -6.69 5.85 8.56
N ILE A 37 -5.68 5.96 7.67
CA ILE A 37 -5.86 6.59 6.36
C ILE A 37 -6.93 5.88 5.52
N TYR A 38 -7.03 4.55 5.65
CA TYR A 38 -8.02 3.77 4.90
C TYR A 38 -9.42 4.20 5.29
N ARG A 39 -9.74 4.23 6.59
CA ARG A 39 -11.04 4.71 7.07
C ARG A 39 -11.35 6.12 6.61
N LYS A 40 -10.38 7.05 6.68
CA LYS A 40 -10.56 8.43 6.20
C LYS A 40 -10.92 8.49 4.70
N VAL A 41 -10.27 7.67 3.88
CA VAL A 41 -10.61 7.56 2.45
C VAL A 41 -12.02 7.01 2.26
N ARG A 42 -12.42 5.99 3.01
CA ARG A 42 -13.78 5.41 2.98
C ARG A 42 -14.84 6.43 3.38
N GLU A 43 -14.62 7.17 4.46
CA GLU A 43 -15.53 8.22 4.94
C GLU A 43 -15.68 9.35 3.92
N LYS A 44 -14.57 9.81 3.32
CA LYS A 44 -14.59 10.84 2.27
C LYS A 44 -15.35 10.41 1.01
N ARG A 45 -15.50 9.10 0.77
CA ARG A 45 -16.22 8.54 -0.39
C ARG A 45 -17.59 7.97 -0.06
N ARG A 46 -18.07 8.15 1.17
CA ARG A 46 -19.41 7.71 1.57
C ARG A 46 -20.49 8.30 0.65
N GLY A 47 -21.33 7.43 0.09
CA GLY A 47 -22.42 7.82 -0.82
C GLY A 47 -22.02 8.00 -2.29
N ALA A 48 -20.74 7.89 -2.63
CA ALA A 48 -20.29 7.94 -4.02
C ALA A 48 -20.59 6.61 -4.76
N PRO A 49 -20.57 6.60 -6.11
CA PRO A 49 -20.74 5.39 -6.91
C PRO A 49 -19.70 4.33 -6.52
N LYS A 50 -20.15 3.10 -6.28
CA LYS A 50 -19.26 2.01 -5.85
C LYS A 50 -18.43 1.46 -7.00
N PHE A 51 -17.17 1.15 -6.73
CA PHE A 51 -16.31 0.35 -7.58
C PHE A 51 -15.76 -0.82 -6.75
N VAL A 52 -16.17 -2.05 -7.06
CA VAL A 52 -15.76 -3.22 -6.27
C VAL A 52 -14.75 -4.02 -7.08
N LEU A 53 -13.53 -4.12 -6.55
CA LEU A 53 -12.52 -5.05 -7.03
C LEU A 53 -12.46 -6.21 -6.03
N HIS A 54 -12.94 -7.38 -6.44
CA HIS A 54 -12.92 -8.57 -5.60
C HIS A 54 -11.52 -9.17 -5.58
N ASP A 55 -10.98 -9.39 -4.38
CA ASP A 55 -9.67 -9.99 -4.20
C ASP A 55 -9.79 -11.51 -4.18
N GLY A 56 -9.15 -12.18 -5.15
CA GLY A 56 -8.96 -13.63 -5.06
C GLY A 56 -8.12 -13.98 -3.82
N PRO A 57 -8.62 -14.82 -2.90
CA PRO A 57 -7.93 -15.10 -1.65
C PRO A 57 -6.62 -15.86 -1.93
N PRO A 58 -5.43 -15.29 -1.63
CA PRO A 58 -4.19 -16.06 -1.62
C PRO A 58 -4.28 -17.20 -0.61
N TYR A 59 -3.64 -18.32 -0.95
CA TYR A 59 -3.48 -19.42 -0.03
C TYR A 59 -2.66 -18.98 1.20
N SER A 60 -3.04 -19.42 2.38
CA SER A 60 -2.45 -18.96 3.65
C SER A 60 -1.10 -19.60 3.99
N ASN A 61 -0.44 -20.27 3.04
CA ASN A 61 0.82 -20.98 3.26
C ASN A 61 1.97 -20.38 2.45
N GLY A 62 3.18 -20.56 2.99
CA GLY A 62 4.42 -20.16 2.33
C GLY A 62 4.69 -18.65 2.35
N ASP A 63 5.88 -18.31 1.87
CA ASP A 63 6.34 -16.92 1.76
C ASP A 63 5.75 -16.20 0.54
N ILE A 64 5.67 -14.89 0.65
CA ILE A 64 5.25 -14.02 -0.46
C ILE A 64 6.29 -14.07 -1.57
N HIS A 65 5.85 -14.42 -2.78
CA HIS A 65 6.68 -14.40 -3.99
C HIS A 65 6.33 -13.21 -4.89
N LEU A 66 7.18 -12.92 -5.89
CA LEU A 66 7.03 -11.76 -6.78
C LEU A 66 5.68 -11.70 -7.51
N GLY A 67 5.09 -12.86 -7.81
CA GLY A 67 3.75 -12.94 -8.41
C GLY A 67 2.66 -12.38 -7.51
N GLN A 68 2.73 -12.60 -6.20
CA GLN A 68 1.81 -12.01 -5.24
C GLN A 68 2.03 -10.50 -5.12
N ALA A 69 3.29 -10.05 -5.08
CA ALA A 69 3.62 -8.63 -5.06
C ALA A 69 3.05 -7.91 -6.29
N LEU A 70 3.29 -8.44 -7.49
CA LEU A 70 2.74 -7.91 -8.73
C LEU A 70 1.20 -7.82 -8.69
N ASN A 71 0.55 -8.91 -8.26
CA ASN A 71 -0.91 -8.96 -8.19
C ASN A 71 -1.48 -7.88 -7.26
N LYS A 72 -0.92 -7.73 -6.04
CA LYS A 72 -1.40 -6.78 -5.05
C LYS A 72 -1.11 -5.33 -5.43
N ILE A 73 0.07 -5.05 -5.99
CA ILE A 73 0.43 -3.70 -6.47
C ILE A 73 -0.52 -3.24 -7.57
N LEU A 74 -0.84 -4.11 -8.55
CA LEU A 74 -1.77 -3.75 -9.63
C LEU A 74 -3.18 -3.49 -9.11
N LYS A 75 -3.67 -4.31 -8.17
CA LYS A 75 -4.98 -4.09 -7.53
C LYS A 75 -5.01 -2.78 -6.75
N ASP A 76 -3.96 -2.48 -5.99
CA ASP A 76 -3.83 -1.23 -5.23
C ASP A 76 -3.83 0.00 -6.15
N PHE A 77 -3.14 -0.05 -7.29
CA PHE A 77 -3.18 1.03 -8.29
C PHE A 77 -4.60 1.30 -8.79
N VAL A 78 -5.35 0.26 -9.14
CA VAL A 78 -6.73 0.40 -9.62
C VAL A 78 -7.64 0.99 -8.52
N VAL A 79 -7.55 0.48 -7.30
CA VAL A 79 -8.36 0.95 -6.16
C VAL A 79 -8.05 2.41 -5.81
N LYS A 80 -6.77 2.78 -5.73
CA LYS A 80 -6.35 4.17 -5.49
C LYS A 80 -6.79 5.08 -6.61
N TYR A 81 -6.59 4.68 -7.87
CA TYR A 81 -7.04 5.46 -9.02
C TYR A 81 -8.56 5.72 -8.98
N LYS A 82 -9.37 4.68 -8.74
CA LYS A 82 -10.83 4.82 -8.65
C LYS A 82 -11.26 5.71 -7.48
N SER A 83 -10.62 5.56 -6.32
CA SER A 83 -10.84 6.43 -5.15
C SER A 83 -10.49 7.89 -5.42
N LEU A 84 -9.42 8.16 -6.17
CA LEU A 84 -9.04 9.50 -6.60
C LEU A 84 -10.01 10.08 -7.64
N ARG A 85 -10.58 9.23 -8.51
CA ARG A 85 -11.61 9.58 -9.50
C ARG A 85 -13.02 9.74 -8.91
N GLY A 86 -13.17 9.65 -7.60
CA GLY A 86 -14.42 9.95 -6.90
C GLY A 86 -15.31 8.73 -6.64
N PHE A 87 -14.86 7.51 -6.94
CA PHE A 87 -15.62 6.30 -6.61
C PHE A 87 -15.43 5.91 -5.15
N ASP A 88 -16.44 5.24 -4.62
CA ASP A 88 -16.35 4.49 -3.39
C ASP A 88 -15.75 3.10 -3.67
N ALA A 89 -14.43 2.96 -3.52
CA ALA A 89 -13.71 1.73 -3.90
C ALA A 89 -13.17 0.95 -2.69
N PRO A 90 -13.97 0.07 -2.04
CA PRO A 90 -13.49 -0.75 -0.94
C PRO A 90 -12.58 -1.86 -1.47
N PHE A 91 -11.50 -2.13 -0.75
CA PHE A 91 -10.63 -3.27 -1.02
C PHE A 91 -10.53 -4.12 0.24
N VAL A 92 -11.02 -5.35 0.15
CA VAL A 92 -11.04 -6.31 1.26
C VAL A 92 -10.22 -7.51 0.84
N PRO A 93 -9.01 -7.71 1.41
CA PRO A 93 -8.20 -8.88 1.13
C PRO A 93 -8.82 -10.12 1.78
N GLY A 94 -8.64 -11.27 1.14
CA GLY A 94 -9.06 -12.58 1.66
C GLY A 94 -7.88 -13.53 1.83
N TRP A 95 -8.13 -14.68 2.47
CA TRP A 95 -7.19 -15.79 2.57
C TRP A 95 -7.91 -17.11 2.38
N ASP A 96 -7.28 -18.04 1.67
CA ASP A 96 -7.74 -19.41 1.52
C ASP A 96 -6.98 -20.30 2.49
N THR A 97 -7.70 -20.83 3.48
CA THR A 97 -7.14 -21.51 4.65
C THR A 97 -7.36 -23.02 4.65
N HIS A 98 -8.09 -23.55 3.67
CA HIS A 98 -8.42 -24.98 3.60
C HIS A 98 -7.62 -25.71 2.52
N GLY A 99 -7.62 -27.04 2.57
CA GLY A 99 -7.10 -27.90 1.52
C GLY A 99 -5.81 -28.65 1.86
N LEU A 100 -5.49 -29.61 0.98
CA LEU A 100 -4.41 -30.56 1.15
C LEU A 100 -3.03 -29.91 1.42
N PRO A 101 -2.64 -28.79 0.79
CA PRO A 101 -1.36 -28.16 1.08
C PRO A 101 -1.17 -27.77 2.56
N ASN A 102 -2.22 -27.29 3.25
CA ASN A 102 -2.16 -26.97 4.68
C ASN A 102 -2.09 -28.22 5.56
N GLU A 103 -2.86 -29.26 5.20
CA GLU A 103 -2.80 -30.54 5.90
C GLU A 103 -1.40 -31.16 5.80
N LEU A 104 -0.81 -31.16 4.60
CA LEU A 104 0.53 -31.68 4.36
C LEU A 104 1.61 -30.86 5.10
N ALA A 105 1.47 -29.53 5.16
CA ALA A 105 2.38 -28.67 5.91
C ALA A 105 2.34 -28.98 7.41
N THR A 106 1.15 -29.22 7.96
CA THR A 106 0.97 -29.59 9.37
C THR A 106 1.59 -30.95 9.67
N LEU A 107 1.36 -31.95 8.81
CA LEU A 107 1.94 -33.29 8.95
C LEU A 107 3.46 -33.30 8.87
N LYS A 108 4.08 -32.40 8.08
CA LYS A 108 5.54 -32.27 7.99
C LYS A 108 6.18 -31.58 9.20
N ALA A 109 5.40 -30.83 9.98
CA ALA A 109 5.87 -30.09 11.14
C ALA A 109 5.79 -30.90 12.45
N LEU A 110 5.15 -32.08 12.41
CA LEU A 110 5.19 -33.10 13.45
C LEU A 110 6.48 -33.92 13.34
#